data_AF-A0A1H1WLX3-F1
#
_entry.id   AF-A0A1H1WLX3-F1
#
_cell.length_a   1.000
_cell.length_b   1.000
_cell.length_c   1.000
_cell.angle_alpha   90.00
_cell.angle_beta   90.00
_cell.angle_gamma   90.00
#
_symmetry.space_group_name_H-M   'P 1'
#
loop_
_entity.id
_entity.type
_entity.pdbx_description
1 polymer ?
#
loop_
_entity_poly.entity_id
_entity_poly.type
_entity_poly.pdbx_seq_one_letter_code
_entity_poly.pdbx_strand_id
1 'polypeptide(L)'
;MKHLILIIIFINFSPLLNSTENINITESITFLNQQPSLAEQYYDKLEINTNLPKMLNSFLDRKALVRTEVPSSLWQNIKNSIDYDSFKTQIVDIIPNFYTDSELQEILNAHNDRPKVPITKISFRQELSTRSQNFIDNDFINTVNTMFSSNGYLPL
;
A
#
# COMPACT_ATOMS: atom_id res chain seq x y z
N MET A 1 -3.81 -39.11 -47.05
CA MET A 1 -2.35 -38.92 -47.08
C MET A 1 -1.97 -37.83 -46.08
N LYS A 2 -0.98 -38.13 -45.24
CA LYS A 2 0.02 -37.25 -44.62
C LYS A 2 -0.46 -35.99 -43.86
N HIS A 3 -0.24 -36.04 -42.54
CA HIS A 3 -0.13 -34.88 -41.64
C HIS A 3 0.91 -33.87 -42.13
N LEU A 4 0.74 -32.59 -41.77
CA LEU A 4 1.88 -31.78 -41.34
C LEU A 4 1.46 -30.75 -40.28
N ILE A 5 1.96 -30.97 -39.07
CA ILE A 5 2.03 -30.02 -37.97
C ILE A 5 3.13 -29.01 -38.31
N LEU A 6 2.89 -27.72 -38.09
CA LEU A 6 3.97 -26.73 -38.09
C LEU A 6 4.12 -26.13 -36.69
N ILE A 7 5.16 -26.58 -35.99
CA ILE A 7 5.68 -26.02 -34.74
C ILE A 7 6.58 -24.85 -35.13
N ILE A 8 6.33 -23.66 -34.59
CA ILE A 8 7.26 -22.53 -34.69
C ILE A 8 8.11 -22.50 -33.42
N ILE A 9 9.39 -22.77 -33.58
CA ILE A 9 10.42 -22.76 -32.53
C ILE A 9 10.96 -21.33 -32.41
N PHE A 10 11.00 -20.80 -31.19
CA PHE A 10 11.70 -19.56 -30.84
C PHE A 10 13.21 -19.80 -30.85
N ILE A 11 13.92 -19.03 -31.67
CA ILE A 11 15.37 -18.83 -31.52
C ILE A 11 15.65 -17.39 -31.89
N ASN A 12 16.20 -16.60 -30.96
CA ASN A 12 17.24 -15.65 -31.34
C ASN A 12 18.25 -15.51 -30.20
N PHE A 13 19.49 -15.74 -30.62
CA PHE A 13 20.73 -15.74 -29.87
C PHE A 13 21.08 -14.33 -29.38
N SER A 14 21.60 -14.24 -28.16
CA SER A 14 22.41 -13.11 -27.72
C SER A 14 23.79 -13.20 -28.35
N PRO A 15 24.31 -12.14 -28.99
CA PRO A 15 25.74 -11.94 -29.12
C PRO A 15 26.24 -11.10 -27.94
N LEU A 16 26.97 -11.78 -27.05
CA LEU A 16 27.94 -11.18 -26.13
C LEU A 16 29.14 -10.69 -26.94
N LEU A 17 29.53 -9.42 -26.83
CA LEU A 17 30.94 -8.98 -26.83
C LEU A 17 31.07 -7.50 -26.45
N ASN A 18 31.98 -7.27 -25.51
CA ASN A 18 32.34 -6.02 -24.86
C ASN A 18 32.90 -4.96 -25.83
N SER A 19 32.45 -3.72 -25.68
CA SER A 19 33.32 -2.56 -25.84
C SER A 19 33.10 -1.61 -24.67
N THR A 20 34.17 -1.36 -23.93
CA THR A 20 34.24 -0.41 -22.82
C THR A 20 34.31 1.01 -23.40
N GLU A 21 33.20 1.74 -23.38
CA GLU A 21 33.21 3.20 -23.40
C GLU A 21 32.27 3.73 -22.31
N ASN A 22 32.81 4.68 -21.54
CA ASN A 22 32.22 5.24 -20.35
C ASN A 22 30.93 6.04 -20.64
N ILE A 23 29.87 5.63 -19.95
CA ILE A 23 29.00 6.48 -19.10
C ILE A 23 28.48 7.78 -19.74
N ASN A 24 27.28 7.68 -20.30
CA ASN A 24 26.12 8.45 -19.83
C ASN A 24 24.85 7.77 -20.34
N ILE A 25 24.59 6.57 -19.83
CA ILE A 25 23.27 5.96 -19.94
C ILE A 25 22.44 6.66 -18.88
N THR A 26 21.74 7.70 -19.30
CA THR A 26 20.55 8.21 -18.62
C THR A 26 19.75 6.98 -18.20
N GLU A 27 19.69 6.73 -16.90
CA GLU A 27 18.88 5.70 -16.28
C GLU A 27 17.43 5.99 -16.64
N SER A 28 17.00 5.51 -17.81
CA SER A 28 15.61 5.20 -18.06
C SER A 28 15.30 4.04 -17.13
N ILE A 29 14.97 4.38 -15.89
CA ILE A 29 14.33 3.53 -14.90
C ILE A 29 13.11 2.96 -15.62
N THR A 30 13.27 1.74 -16.13
CA THR A 30 12.15 0.89 -16.49
C THR A 30 11.37 0.69 -15.20
N PHE A 31 10.29 1.47 -15.04
CA PHE A 31 9.21 1.14 -14.12
C PHE A 31 8.71 -0.25 -14.54
N LEU A 32 9.28 -1.28 -13.94
CA LEU A 32 8.71 -2.62 -13.97
C LEU A 32 7.33 -2.47 -13.34
N ASN A 33 6.27 -2.50 -14.16
CA ASN A 33 4.90 -2.72 -13.71
C ASN A 33 4.85 -4.13 -13.10
N GLN A 34 5.33 -4.26 -11.86
CA GLN A 34 5.12 -5.45 -11.06
C GLN A 34 3.62 -5.58 -10.86
N GLN A 35 3.07 -6.71 -11.31
CA GLN A 35 1.70 -7.07 -10.97
C GLN A 35 1.61 -7.18 -9.44
N PRO A 36 0.58 -6.59 -8.82
CA PRO A 36 0.40 -6.66 -7.38
C PRO A 36 0.22 -8.12 -6.96
N SER A 37 0.85 -8.50 -5.84
CA SER A 37 0.69 -9.81 -5.23
C SER A 37 -0.76 -10.07 -4.79
N LEU A 38 -1.12 -11.34 -4.55
CA LEU A 38 -2.46 -11.68 -4.05
C LEU A 38 -2.76 -11.01 -2.70
N ALA A 39 -1.74 -10.88 -1.84
CA ALA A 39 -1.87 -10.18 -0.56
C ALA A 39 -2.15 -8.69 -0.75
N GLU A 40 -1.47 -8.03 -1.69
CA GLU A 40 -1.73 -6.62 -2.03
C GLU A 40 -3.12 -6.44 -2.63
N GLN A 41 -3.52 -7.29 -3.57
CA GLN A 41 -4.87 -7.25 -4.15
C GLN A 41 -5.95 -7.46 -3.09
N TYR A 42 -5.71 -8.36 -2.13
CA TYR A 42 -6.61 -8.58 -1.00
C TYR A 42 -6.67 -7.34 -0.10
N TYR A 43 -5.52 -6.78 0.28
CA TYR A 43 -5.43 -5.55 1.06
C TYR A 43 -6.18 -4.39 0.40
N ASP A 44 -6.00 -4.18 -0.90
CA ASP A 44 -6.59 -3.07 -1.63
C ASP A 44 -8.14 -3.14 -1.58
N LYS A 45 -8.71 -4.34 -1.49
CA LYS A 45 -10.15 -4.58 -1.30
C LYS A 45 -10.59 -4.65 0.18
N LEU A 46 -9.68 -4.57 1.15
CA LEU A 46 -10.09 -4.49 2.55
C LEU A 46 -10.67 -3.11 2.86
N GLU A 47 -11.73 -3.06 3.68
CA GLU A 47 -12.34 -1.79 4.05
C GLU A 47 -11.35 -0.85 4.75
N ILE A 48 -10.36 -1.40 5.44
CA ILE A 48 -9.39 -0.63 6.22
C ILE A 48 -8.55 0.31 5.38
N ASN A 49 -8.20 -0.10 4.15
CA ASN A 49 -7.48 0.72 3.18
C ASN A 49 -8.22 2.06 2.94
N THR A 50 -9.56 2.03 2.95
CA THR A 50 -10.39 3.22 2.75
C THR A 50 -10.84 3.90 4.05
N ASN A 51 -11.20 3.11 5.07
CA ASN A 51 -11.87 3.62 6.26
C ASN A 51 -10.88 4.27 7.24
N LEU A 52 -9.66 3.73 7.39
CA LEU A 52 -8.68 4.28 8.33
C LEU A 52 -8.23 5.69 7.92
N PRO A 53 -7.79 5.95 6.66
CA PRO A 53 -7.45 7.31 6.25
C PRO A 53 -8.61 8.28 6.38
N LYS A 54 -9.82 7.86 5.98
CA LYS A 54 -11.03 8.69 6.09
C LYS A 54 -11.34 9.07 7.54
N MET A 55 -11.25 8.11 8.46
CA MET A 55 -11.51 8.33 9.88
C MET A 55 -10.49 9.32 10.48
N LEU A 56 -9.21 9.12 10.21
CA LEU A 56 -8.14 9.96 10.76
C LEU A 56 -8.15 11.37 10.16
N ASN A 57 -8.39 11.51 8.86
CA ASN A 57 -8.57 12.81 8.24
C ASN A 57 -9.78 13.56 8.81
N SER A 58 -10.89 12.86 9.01
CA SER A 58 -12.07 13.45 9.67
C SER A 58 -11.79 13.87 11.10
N PHE A 59 -10.97 13.11 11.84
CA PHE A 59 -10.51 13.51 13.17
C PHE A 59 -9.69 14.81 13.12
N LEU A 60 -8.73 14.93 12.19
CA LEU A 60 -7.94 16.15 12.01
C LEU A 60 -8.82 17.34 11.60
N ASP A 61 -9.80 17.13 10.71
CA ASP A 61 -10.75 18.17 10.31
C ASP A 61 -11.54 18.71 11.51
N ARG A 62 -12.03 17.83 12.38
CA ARG A 62 -12.71 18.26 13.61
C ARG A 62 -11.79 19.04 14.54
N LYS A 63 -10.51 18.67 14.64
CA LYS A 63 -9.53 19.40 15.45
C LYS A 63 -9.20 20.76 14.85
N ALA A 64 -9.11 20.89 13.53
CA ALA A 64 -8.89 22.15 12.84
C ALA A 64 -10.00 23.18 13.09
N LEU A 65 -11.25 22.72 13.25
CA LEU A 65 -12.37 23.60 13.59
C LEU A 65 -12.27 24.21 15.01
N VAL A 66 -11.57 23.54 15.92
CA VAL A 66 -11.40 23.98 17.32
C VAL A 66 -10.11 24.78 17.48
N ARG A 67 -9.03 24.33 16.84
CA ARG A 67 -7.70 24.92 16.93
C ARG A 67 -7.46 25.96 15.82
N THR A 68 -8.25 27.03 15.88
CA THR A 68 -8.22 28.11 14.88
C THR A 68 -6.93 28.94 14.87
N GLU A 69 -6.08 28.79 15.89
CA GLU A 69 -4.74 29.37 15.93
C GLU A 69 -3.76 28.70 14.96
N VAL A 70 -4.07 27.48 14.53
CA VAL A 70 -3.26 26.72 13.57
C VAL A 70 -3.73 26.99 12.14
N PRO A 71 -2.85 27.41 11.22
CA PRO A 71 -3.23 27.67 9.83
C PRO A 71 -3.68 26.40 9.12
N SER A 72 -4.66 26.54 8.22
CA SER A 72 -5.20 25.43 7.42
C SER A 72 -4.14 24.71 6.59
N SER A 73 -3.09 25.42 6.15
CA SER A 73 -1.96 24.84 5.44
C SER A 73 -1.21 23.79 6.28
N LEU A 74 -1.03 24.03 7.58
CA LEU A 74 -0.37 23.06 8.45
C LEU A 74 -1.23 21.80 8.64
N TRP A 75 -2.55 21.94 8.77
CA TRP A 75 -3.47 20.79 8.83
C TRP A 75 -3.41 19.93 7.55
N GLN A 76 -3.34 20.56 6.37
CA GLN A 76 -3.20 19.83 5.11
C GLN A 76 -1.81 19.16 5.01
N ASN A 77 -0.75 19.84 5.44
CA ASN A 77 0.59 19.24 5.48
C ASN A 77 0.61 18.00 6.38
N ILE A 78 0.02 18.07 7.58
CA ILE A 78 -0.09 16.93 8.49
C ILE A 78 -0.77 15.74 7.80
N LYS A 79 -1.92 15.96 7.14
CA LYS A 79 -2.65 14.89 6.43
C LYS A 79 -1.79 14.24 5.34
N ASN A 80 -1.04 15.04 4.59
CA ASN A 80 -0.17 14.56 3.52
C ASN A 80 1.09 13.87 4.04
N SER A 81 1.47 14.10 5.30
CA SER A 81 2.64 13.49 5.94
C SER A 81 2.32 12.16 6.65
N ILE A 82 1.06 11.76 6.76
CA ILE A 82 0.71 10.46 7.35
C ILE A 82 1.08 9.34 6.37
N ASP A 83 2.00 8.48 6.77
CA ASP A 83 2.55 7.40 5.94
C ASP A 83 1.63 6.16 5.92
N TYR A 84 0.57 6.24 5.12
CA TYR A 84 -0.33 5.11 4.90
C TYR A 84 0.29 3.98 4.07
N ASP A 85 1.38 4.24 3.33
CA ASP A 85 2.07 3.22 2.51
C ASP A 85 2.89 2.28 3.40
N SER A 86 3.56 2.81 4.42
CA SER A 86 4.18 2.00 5.47
C SER A 86 3.15 1.14 6.21
N PHE A 87 1.99 1.71 6.55
CA PHE A 87 0.90 0.94 7.14
C PHE A 87 0.40 -0.18 6.19
N LYS A 88 0.19 0.13 4.90
CA LYS A 88 -0.16 -0.87 3.89
C LYS A 88 0.85 -2.01 3.87
N THR A 89 2.14 -1.71 3.81
CA THR A 89 3.22 -2.69 3.79
C THR A 89 3.14 -3.62 5.00
N GLN A 90 2.99 -3.07 6.21
CA GLN A 90 2.87 -3.86 7.43
C GLN A 90 1.68 -4.82 7.42
N ILE A 91 0.55 -4.43 6.83
CA ILE A 91 -0.62 -5.31 6.74
C ILE A 91 -0.42 -6.36 5.65
N VAL A 92 0.11 -5.99 4.48
CA VAL A 92 0.41 -6.91 3.39
C VAL A 92 1.33 -8.03 3.86
N ASP A 93 2.39 -7.69 4.60
CA ASP A 93 3.38 -8.64 5.09
C ASP A 93 2.81 -9.70 6.05
N ILE A 94 1.74 -9.39 6.78
CA ILE A 94 1.14 -10.34 7.74
C ILE A 94 0.05 -11.21 7.13
N ILE A 95 -0.54 -10.83 5.98
CA ILE A 95 -1.62 -11.61 5.34
C ILE A 95 -1.24 -13.08 5.12
N PRO A 96 -0.02 -13.42 4.62
CA PRO A 96 0.39 -14.82 4.41
C PRO A 96 0.43 -15.67 5.68
N ASN A 97 0.52 -15.06 6.87
CA ASN A 97 0.46 -15.80 8.14
C ASN A 97 -0.96 -16.32 8.44
N PHE A 98 -1.97 -15.77 7.77
CA PHE A 98 -3.37 -16.12 7.99
C PHE A 98 -4.00 -16.78 6.77
N TYR A 99 -3.58 -16.47 5.56
CA TYR A 99 -4.18 -16.99 4.33
C TYR A 99 -3.13 -17.60 3.42
N THR A 100 -3.46 -18.75 2.84
CA THR A 100 -2.71 -19.31 1.71
C THR A 100 -3.07 -18.59 0.42
N ASP A 101 -2.19 -18.66 -0.58
CA ASP A 101 -2.46 -18.08 -1.91
C ASP A 101 -3.75 -18.62 -2.54
N SER A 102 -4.03 -19.92 -2.39
CA SER A 102 -5.28 -20.52 -2.87
C SER A 102 -6.51 -19.92 -2.21
N GLU A 103 -6.49 -19.74 -0.88
CA GLU A 103 -7.60 -19.10 -0.15
C GLU A 103 -7.79 -17.63 -0.58
N LEU A 104 -6.69 -16.88 -0.75
CA LEU A 104 -6.77 -15.50 -1.23
C LEU A 104 -7.37 -15.43 -2.63
N GLN A 105 -6.90 -16.29 -3.54
CA GLN A 105 -7.41 -16.37 -4.90
C GLN A 105 -8.90 -16.71 -4.94
N GLU A 106 -9.35 -17.68 -4.13
CA GLU A 106 -10.77 -18.03 -4.00
C GLU A 106 -11.61 -16.85 -3.50
N ILE A 107 -11.16 -16.16 -2.45
CA ILE A 107 -11.86 -15.01 -1.90
C ILE A 107 -11.96 -13.88 -2.93
N LEU A 108 -10.84 -13.57 -3.60
CA LEU A 108 -10.76 -12.52 -4.62
C LEU A 108 -11.65 -12.83 -5.82
N ASN A 109 -11.66 -14.08 -6.30
CA ASN A 109 -12.51 -14.52 -7.41
C ASN A 109 -14.00 -14.46 -7.03
N ALA A 110 -14.36 -14.92 -5.82
CA ALA A 110 -15.74 -14.88 -5.33
C ALA A 110 -16.27 -13.45 -5.15
N HIS A 111 -15.38 -12.46 -5.09
CA HIS A 111 -15.70 -11.04 -4.86
C HIS A 111 -15.09 -10.15 -5.95
N ASN A 112 -14.88 -10.65 -7.16
CA ASN A 112 -14.25 -9.90 -8.25
C ASN A 112 -14.99 -8.58 -8.51
N ASP A 113 -16.31 -8.67 -8.67
CA ASP A 113 -17.19 -7.53 -9.01
C ASP A 113 -17.53 -6.65 -7.80
N ARG A 114 -16.96 -6.93 -6.63
CA ARG A 114 -17.21 -6.17 -5.40
C ARG A 114 -16.01 -5.26 -5.10
N PRO A 115 -16.26 -4.01 -4.69
CA PRO A 115 -15.19 -3.10 -4.29
C PRO A 115 -14.55 -3.49 -2.96
N LYS A 116 -15.17 -4.40 -2.21
CA LYS A 116 -14.76 -4.80 -0.86
C LYS A 116 -14.86 -6.31 -0.68
N VAL A 117 -13.92 -6.86 0.08
CA VAL A 117 -13.92 -8.28 0.49
C VAL A 117 -14.11 -8.43 2.00
N PRO A 118 -14.77 -9.51 2.45
CA PRO A 118 -14.89 -9.79 3.87
C PRO A 118 -13.56 -10.32 4.44
N ILE A 119 -13.32 -10.00 5.71
CA ILE A 119 -12.32 -10.69 6.53
C ILE A 119 -12.97 -11.96 7.10
N THR A 120 -12.55 -13.12 6.60
CA THR A 120 -13.15 -14.42 6.95
C THR A 120 -12.51 -15.04 8.18
N LYS A 121 -11.25 -14.71 8.51
CA LYS A 121 -10.54 -15.23 9.70
C LYS A 121 -10.58 -14.23 10.86
N ILE A 122 -11.11 -14.67 12.00
CA ILE A 122 -11.21 -13.84 13.22
C ILE A 122 -9.82 -13.43 13.74
N SER A 123 -8.84 -14.33 13.69
CA SER A 123 -7.47 -14.04 14.12
C SER A 123 -6.83 -12.94 13.29
N PHE A 124 -7.02 -12.93 11.97
CA PHE A 124 -6.56 -11.84 11.11
C PHE A 124 -7.25 -10.52 11.45
N ARG A 125 -8.56 -10.54 11.72
CA ARG A 125 -9.30 -9.35 12.16
C ARG A 125 -8.72 -8.76 13.45
N GLN A 126 -8.38 -9.61 14.42
CA GLN A 126 -7.77 -9.19 15.69
C GLN A 126 -6.40 -8.57 15.46
N GLU A 127 -5.54 -9.23 14.68
CA GLU A 127 -4.21 -8.70 14.34
C GLU A 127 -4.32 -7.36 13.59
N LEU A 128 -5.23 -7.26 12.62
CA LEU A 128 -5.48 -6.03 11.89
C LEU A 128 -5.92 -4.89 12.83
N SER A 129 -6.79 -5.19 13.80
CA SER A 129 -7.20 -4.22 14.81
C SER A 129 -6.02 -3.74 15.65
N THR A 130 -5.15 -4.65 16.09
CA THR A 130 -3.95 -4.31 16.87
C THR A 130 -2.99 -3.43 16.07
N ARG A 131 -2.71 -3.79 14.81
CA ARG A 131 -1.84 -3.01 13.91
C ARG A 131 -2.39 -1.62 13.66
N SER A 132 -3.70 -1.51 13.47
CA SER A 132 -4.38 -0.23 13.28
C SER A 132 -4.27 0.65 14.51
N GLN A 133 -4.48 0.08 15.70
CA GLN A 133 -4.36 0.81 16.95
C GLN A 133 -2.92 1.28 17.16
N ASN A 134 -1.93 0.41 16.92
CA ASN A 134 -0.52 0.78 17.01
C ASN A 134 -0.12 1.89 16.04
N PHE A 135 -0.62 1.84 14.80
CA PHE A 135 -0.42 2.92 13.82
C PHE A 135 -1.03 4.24 14.31
N ILE A 136 -2.22 4.19 14.90
CA ILE A 136 -2.88 5.39 15.44
C ILE A 136 -2.06 5.97 16.59
N ASP A 137 -1.76 5.15 17.61
CA ASP A 137 -1.16 5.62 18.85
C ASP A 137 0.29 6.06 18.69
N ASN A 138 1.03 5.42 17.78
CA ASN A 138 2.43 5.72 17.55
C ASN A 138 2.60 6.59 16.30
N ASP A 139 2.39 6.04 15.10
CA ASP A 139 2.81 6.70 13.86
C ASP A 139 2.00 7.97 13.58
N PHE A 140 0.67 7.87 13.66
CA PHE A 140 -0.23 8.99 13.40
C PHE A 140 -0.06 10.08 14.45
N ILE A 141 -0.21 9.77 15.75
CA ILE A 141 -0.11 10.79 16.81
C ILE A 141 1.29 11.42 16.86
N ASN A 142 2.36 10.65 16.70
CA ASN A 142 3.71 11.20 16.67
C ASN A 142 3.93 12.12 15.46
N THR A 143 3.46 11.73 14.27
CA THR A 143 3.57 12.58 13.07
C THR A 143 2.87 13.92 13.29
N VAL A 144 1.65 13.88 13.82
CA VAL A 144 0.88 15.10 14.08
C VAL A 144 1.57 15.99 15.13
N ASN A 145 2.01 15.41 16.26
CA ASN A 145 2.66 16.14 17.34
C ASN A 145 4.02 16.72 16.96
N THR A 146 4.82 15.97 16.19
CA THR A 146 6.09 16.45 15.64
C THR A 146 5.86 17.62 14.70
N MET A 147 4.85 17.53 13.82
CA MET A 147 4.51 18.62 12.89
C MET A 147 3.99 19.87 13.62
N PHE A 148 3.24 19.72 14.72
CA PHE A 148 2.86 20.87 15.54
C PHE A 148 4.06 21.51 16.23
N SER A 149 4.86 20.69 16.91
CA SER A 149 6.00 21.17 17.69
C SER A 149 7.04 21.87 16.82
N SER A 150 7.32 21.33 15.62
CA SER A 150 8.25 21.93 14.66
C SER A 150 7.78 23.27 14.09
N ASN A 151 6.49 23.56 14.18
CA ASN A 151 5.87 24.81 13.75
C ASN A 151 5.50 25.72 14.94
N GLY A 152 5.95 25.42 16.16
CA GLY A 152 5.74 26.25 17.34
C GLY A 152 4.34 26.10 17.99
N TYR A 153 3.60 25.06 17.64
CA TYR A 153 2.29 24.77 18.23
C TYR A 153 2.36 23.70 19.30
N LEU A 154 1.44 23.75 20.25
CA LEU A 154 1.28 22.69 21.24
C LEU A 154 0.85 21.37 20.56
N PRO A 155 1.33 20.21 21.04
CA PRO A 155 0.84 18.88 20.67
C PRO A 155 -0.70 18.74 20.82
N LEU A 156 -1.26 17.71 20.17
CA LEU A 156 -2.70 17.42 20.10
C LEU A 156 -3.34 17.01 21.43
#